data_AF-A0A0N9IAA8-F1
#
_entry.id   AF-A0A0N9IAA8-F1
#
_cell.length_a   1.000
_cell.length_b   1.000
_cell.length_c   1.000
_cell.angle_alpha   90.00
_cell.angle_beta   90.00
_cell.angle_gamma   90.00
#
_symmetry.space_group_name_H-M   'P 1'
#
loop_
_entity.id
_entity.type
_entity.pdbx_description
1 polymer ?
#
loop_
_entity_poly.entity_id
_entity_poly.type
_entity_poly.pdbx_seq_one_letter_code
_entity_poly.pdbx_strand_id
1 'polypeptide(L)'
;MSRVYVTTTARASALELVWADVLARHHRMTGSRVRFLGGGPPALRSALALSYNDFDATDTPVPRYVDALGPAHYQRWWASTDERIHVIGESARHQHEITWHAHLLSTDAPLPTSIVVHPDTDHPDIAALSSRYGADAVRWWLLRDPTLTPDRIVHLANKDLHKRLGTLVDRITGLVHRYRDGEPPPGGTWPSVSGTVRAALTRADFVTATDAVWQIADDAAAYLTRSRPWDLAISGPDDDLDTVLATLLASCRTLANELTPFLPDLATRVAEQTFALSGSLAPPRSVYARLRK
;
A
#
# COMPACT_ATOMS: atom_id res chain seq x y z
N MET A 1 -10.40 1.51 20.23
CA MET A 1 -9.80 1.08 18.96
C MET A 1 -10.49 -0.20 18.52
N SER A 2 -11.02 -0.22 17.30
CA SER A 2 -11.63 -1.41 16.72
C SER A 2 -10.59 -2.51 16.47
N ARG A 3 -11.05 -3.75 16.40
CA ARG A 3 -10.25 -4.93 16.04
C ARG A 3 -10.71 -5.46 14.69
N VAL A 4 -9.74 -5.63 13.81
CA VAL A 4 -9.94 -6.16 12.46
C VAL A 4 -9.12 -7.43 12.30
N TYR A 5 -9.77 -8.46 11.80
CA TYR A 5 -9.16 -9.71 11.41
C TYR A 5 -9.22 -9.81 9.89
N VAL A 6 -8.06 -9.89 9.25
CA VAL A 6 -7.93 -10.10 7.81
C VAL A 6 -7.37 -11.50 7.58
N THR A 7 -7.94 -12.25 6.66
CA THR A 7 -7.42 -13.57 6.30
C THR A 7 -7.58 -13.88 4.83
N THR A 8 -6.74 -14.78 4.35
CA THR A 8 -6.76 -15.33 2.99
C THR A 8 -7.03 -16.83 3.02
N THR A 9 -7.29 -17.45 1.88
CA THR A 9 -7.30 -18.91 1.71
C THR A 9 -5.96 -19.54 2.08
N ALA A 10 -5.96 -20.84 2.40
CA ALA A 10 -4.75 -21.58 2.77
C ALA A 10 -3.69 -21.62 1.66
N ARG A 11 -4.13 -21.66 0.39
CA ARG A 11 -3.28 -21.60 -0.80
C ARG A 11 -3.41 -20.24 -1.50
N ALA A 12 -3.27 -19.18 -0.71
CA ALA A 12 -3.45 -17.82 -1.21
C ALA A 12 -2.52 -17.51 -2.39
N SER A 13 -3.11 -16.91 -3.42
CA SER A 13 -2.36 -16.34 -4.54
C SER A 13 -1.58 -15.09 -4.10
N ALA A 14 -0.63 -14.64 -4.92
CA ALA A 14 0.07 -13.39 -4.62
C ALA A 14 -0.86 -12.17 -4.68
N LEU A 15 -1.84 -12.16 -5.58
CA LEU A 15 -2.86 -11.13 -5.64
C LEU A 15 -3.69 -11.10 -4.36
N GLU A 16 -4.14 -12.27 -3.90
CA GLU A 16 -4.91 -12.45 -2.66
C GLU A 16 -4.16 -11.87 -1.46
N LEU A 17 -2.88 -12.22 -1.33
CA LEU A 17 -2.00 -11.74 -0.27
C LEU A 17 -1.75 -10.23 -0.33
N VAL A 18 -1.58 -9.66 -1.53
CA VAL A 18 -1.39 -8.21 -1.69
C VAL A 18 -2.67 -7.46 -1.33
N TRP A 19 -3.84 -7.91 -1.76
CA TRP A 19 -5.12 -7.28 -1.42
C TRP A 19 -5.37 -7.33 0.10
N ALA A 20 -5.17 -8.49 0.72
CA ALA A 20 -5.28 -8.63 2.18
C ALA A 20 -4.28 -7.76 2.94
N ASP A 21 -3.02 -7.66 2.47
CA ASP A 21 -2.01 -6.80 3.08
C ASP A 21 -2.36 -5.32 2.97
N VAL A 22 -2.88 -4.86 1.83
CA VAL A 22 -3.35 -3.48 1.63
C VAL A 22 -4.47 -3.15 2.62
N LEU A 23 -5.49 -4.00 2.73
CA LEU A 23 -6.59 -3.81 3.68
C LEU A 23 -6.08 -3.79 5.12
N ALA A 24 -5.22 -4.75 5.48
CA ALA A 24 -4.63 -4.83 6.81
C ALA A 24 -3.82 -3.57 7.17
N ARG A 25 -2.99 -3.05 6.24
CA ARG A 25 -2.22 -1.81 6.44
C ARG A 25 -3.12 -0.60 6.55
N HIS A 26 -4.13 -0.48 5.69
CA HIS A 26 -5.10 0.63 5.75
C HIS A 26 -5.83 0.68 7.09
N HIS A 27 -6.29 -0.46 7.61
CA HIS A 27 -6.90 -0.52 8.94
C HIS A 27 -5.93 -0.15 10.07
N ARG A 28 -4.67 -0.61 10.01
CA ARG A 28 -3.66 -0.19 11.02
C ARG A 28 -3.43 1.32 11.00
N MET A 29 -3.33 1.91 9.80
CA MET A 29 -3.12 3.35 9.64
C MET A 29 -4.30 4.20 10.10
N THR A 30 -5.51 3.66 10.03
CA THR A 30 -6.73 4.32 10.52
C THR A 30 -7.00 4.07 12.01
N GLY A 31 -6.07 3.41 12.72
CA GLY A 31 -6.11 3.24 14.18
C GLY A 31 -6.75 1.94 14.65
N SER A 32 -7.05 1.00 13.76
CA SER A 32 -7.51 -0.33 14.15
C SER A 32 -6.36 -1.22 14.64
N ARG A 33 -6.66 -2.10 15.59
CA ARG A 33 -5.78 -3.23 15.91
C ARG A 33 -6.04 -4.32 14.89
N VAL A 34 -5.03 -4.69 14.11
CA VAL A 34 -5.20 -5.65 13.02
C VAL A 34 -4.42 -6.93 13.30
N ARG A 35 -5.07 -8.08 13.09
CA ARG A 35 -4.39 -9.35 12.87
C ARG A 35 -4.63 -9.77 11.42
N PHE A 36 -3.54 -10.01 10.71
CA PHE A 36 -3.57 -10.58 9.37
C PHE A 36 -2.95 -11.98 9.40
N LEU A 37 -3.75 -12.99 9.06
CA LEU A 37 -3.33 -14.38 8.84
C LEU A 37 -3.31 -14.67 7.33
N GLY A 38 -2.11 -14.81 6.77
CA GLY A 38 -1.93 -15.19 5.37
C GLY A 38 -1.85 -16.71 5.18
N GLY A 39 -2.23 -17.17 3.99
CA GLY A 39 -1.93 -18.51 3.46
C GLY A 39 -0.90 -18.44 2.32
N GLY A 40 -0.53 -19.57 1.74
CA GLY A 40 0.50 -19.66 0.69
C GLY A 40 1.97 -19.53 1.13
N PRO A 41 2.95 -19.88 0.31
CA PRO A 41 4.33 -20.13 0.76
C PRO A 41 4.99 -18.93 1.48
N PRO A 42 5.74 -19.15 2.58
CA PRO A 42 6.42 -18.09 3.34
C PRO A 42 7.33 -17.18 2.52
N ALA A 43 7.87 -17.69 1.40
CA ALA A 43 8.72 -16.94 0.48
C ALA A 43 8.04 -15.67 -0.09
N LEU A 44 6.71 -15.69 -0.25
CA LEU A 44 5.96 -14.53 -0.76
C LEU A 44 5.94 -13.36 0.23
N ARG A 45 6.06 -13.64 1.54
CA ARG A 45 6.09 -12.59 2.56
C ARG A 45 7.23 -11.61 2.33
N SER A 46 8.44 -12.14 2.19
CA SER A 46 9.63 -11.34 1.95
C SER A 46 9.65 -10.79 0.53
N ALA A 47 9.24 -11.59 -0.47
CA ALA A 47 9.23 -11.17 -1.87
C ALA A 47 8.31 -9.97 -2.14
N LEU A 48 7.18 -9.87 -1.42
CA LEU A 48 6.17 -8.83 -1.62
C LEU A 48 6.08 -7.82 -0.46
N ALA A 49 7.05 -7.81 0.45
CA ALA A 49 7.04 -6.94 1.64
C ALA A 49 5.72 -6.99 2.44
N LEU A 50 5.18 -8.19 2.68
CA LEU A 50 3.89 -8.37 3.37
C LEU A 50 4.02 -8.19 4.89
N SER A 51 2.97 -7.63 5.50
CA SER A 51 2.90 -7.31 6.93
C SER A 51 2.07 -8.30 7.76
N TYR A 52 1.77 -9.49 7.24
CA TYR A 52 0.98 -10.45 8.01
C TYR A 52 1.69 -10.83 9.31
N ASN A 53 0.90 -11.10 10.35
CA ASN A 53 1.39 -11.38 11.70
C ASN A 53 1.59 -12.88 11.91
N ASP A 54 0.90 -13.70 11.14
CA ASP A 54 0.85 -15.14 11.27
C ASP A 54 0.62 -15.79 9.90
N PHE A 55 1.00 -17.06 9.76
CA PHE A 55 0.93 -17.78 8.49
C PHE A 55 0.43 -19.21 8.70
N ASP A 56 -0.52 -19.63 7.86
CA ASP A 56 -1.00 -21.01 7.83
C ASP A 56 -0.21 -21.86 6.82
N ALA A 57 0.71 -22.68 7.34
CA ALA A 57 1.50 -23.63 6.55
C ALA A 57 0.74 -24.90 6.14
N THR A 58 -0.51 -25.06 6.58
CA THR A 58 -1.30 -26.24 6.27
C THR A 58 -1.98 -26.08 4.92
N ASP A 59 -1.90 -27.13 4.10
CA ASP A 59 -2.45 -27.13 2.75
C ASP A 59 -3.96 -27.43 2.73
N THR A 60 -4.64 -27.18 3.86
CA THR A 60 -5.99 -27.66 4.14
C THR A 60 -7.01 -26.56 3.81
N PRO A 61 -7.94 -26.79 2.87
CA PRO A 61 -9.05 -25.85 2.64
C PRO A 61 -9.99 -25.89 3.85
N VAL A 62 -10.19 -24.74 4.50
CA VAL A 62 -11.21 -24.33 5.50
C VAL A 62 -12.18 -25.43 5.99
N PRO A 63 -12.41 -25.64 7.31
CA PRO A 63 -12.15 -24.76 8.46
C PRO A 63 -10.90 -25.11 9.25
N ARG A 64 -9.94 -24.21 9.37
CA ARG A 64 -9.05 -24.21 10.53
C ARG A 64 -8.77 -22.84 11.10
N TYR A 65 -9.36 -21.75 10.61
CA TYR A 65 -9.14 -20.43 11.23
C TYR A 65 -9.53 -20.39 12.72
N VAL A 66 -10.49 -21.24 13.12
CA VAL A 66 -10.89 -21.46 14.52
C VAL A 66 -9.86 -22.28 15.30
N ASP A 67 -9.31 -23.33 14.69
CA ASP A 67 -8.40 -24.29 15.35
C ASP A 67 -6.90 -23.89 15.29
N ALA A 68 -6.49 -23.23 14.21
CA ALA A 68 -5.14 -22.71 13.99
C ALA A 68 -4.84 -21.55 14.93
N LEU A 69 -5.88 -20.77 15.27
CA LEU A 69 -5.78 -19.81 16.35
C LEU A 69 -5.98 -20.56 17.66
N GLY A 70 -4.91 -20.72 18.46
CA GLY A 70 -5.06 -21.23 19.83
C GLY A 70 -6.15 -20.45 20.60
N PRO A 71 -6.77 -21.03 21.64
CA PRO A 71 -8.04 -20.53 22.20
C PRO A 71 -8.06 -19.03 22.55
N ALA A 72 -6.95 -18.51 23.09
CA ALA A 72 -6.80 -17.09 23.40
C ALA A 72 -6.79 -16.19 22.15
N HIS A 73 -6.17 -16.63 21.05
CA HIS A 73 -6.18 -15.91 19.78
C HIS A 73 -7.54 -16.01 19.08
N TYR A 74 -8.19 -17.17 19.11
CA TYR A 74 -9.54 -17.33 18.60
C TYR A 74 -10.50 -16.34 19.27
N GLN A 75 -10.53 -16.34 20.61
CA GLN A 75 -11.41 -15.45 21.35
C GLN A 75 -11.14 -13.97 21.02
N ARG A 76 -9.86 -13.60 20.95
CA ARG A 76 -9.44 -12.21 20.77
C ARG A 76 -9.67 -11.66 19.37
N TRP A 77 -9.40 -12.47 18.34
CA TRP A 77 -9.29 -12.02 16.96
C TRP A 77 -10.39 -12.55 16.05
N TRP A 78 -11.02 -13.67 16.39
CA TRP A 78 -12.18 -14.17 15.67
C TRP A 78 -13.48 -13.80 16.39
N ALA A 79 -13.66 -14.31 17.62
CA ALA A 79 -14.94 -14.23 18.32
C ALA A 79 -15.31 -12.80 18.74
N SER A 80 -14.33 -12.02 19.23
CA SER A 80 -14.55 -10.68 19.79
C SER A 80 -14.06 -9.54 18.87
N THR A 81 -13.91 -9.81 17.57
CA THR A 81 -13.45 -8.82 16.60
C THR A 81 -14.63 -8.05 16.01
N ASP A 82 -14.42 -6.78 15.67
CA ASP A 82 -15.46 -5.94 15.06
C ASP A 82 -15.65 -6.27 13.57
N GLU A 83 -14.55 -6.62 12.88
CA GLU A 83 -14.54 -6.89 11.44
C GLU A 83 -13.71 -8.12 11.07
N ARG A 84 -14.34 -9.10 10.39
CA ARG A 84 -13.72 -10.32 9.85
C ARG A 84 -13.74 -10.23 8.32
N ILE A 85 -12.61 -9.83 7.74
CA ILE A 85 -12.42 -9.66 6.30
C ILE A 85 -11.73 -10.89 5.73
N HIS A 86 -12.40 -11.51 4.76
CA HIS A 86 -11.89 -12.68 4.06
C HIS A 86 -11.60 -12.31 2.61
N VAL A 87 -10.33 -12.40 2.20
CA VAL A 87 -9.92 -12.15 0.83
C VAL A 87 -9.71 -13.51 0.15
N ILE A 88 -10.43 -13.77 -0.93
CA ILE A 88 -10.44 -15.09 -1.59
C ILE A 88 -10.44 -14.95 -3.11
N GLY A 89 -9.90 -15.95 -3.81
CA GLY A 89 -10.15 -16.13 -5.25
C GLY A 89 -11.57 -16.58 -5.57
N GLU A 90 -12.05 -16.26 -6.77
CA GLU A 90 -13.40 -16.64 -7.27
C GLU A 90 -13.65 -18.15 -7.18
N SER A 91 -12.63 -18.98 -7.45
CA SER A 91 -12.72 -20.44 -7.35
C SER A 91 -13.06 -20.95 -5.94
N ALA A 92 -12.67 -20.20 -4.90
CA ALA A 92 -12.96 -20.54 -3.51
C ALA A 92 -14.33 -20.02 -3.04
N ARG A 93 -15.01 -19.19 -3.83
CA ARG A 93 -16.22 -18.47 -3.42
C ARG A 93 -17.33 -19.39 -2.94
N HIS A 94 -17.67 -20.42 -3.71
CA HIS A 94 -18.75 -21.34 -3.33
C HIS A 94 -18.45 -22.08 -2.02
N GLN A 95 -17.22 -22.59 -1.88
CA GLN A 95 -16.74 -23.24 -0.66
C GLN A 95 -16.83 -22.28 0.54
N HIS A 96 -16.51 -21.01 0.33
CA HIS A 96 -16.43 -20.01 1.39
C HIS A 96 -17.80 -19.40 1.78
N GLU A 97 -18.64 -19.09 0.81
CA GLU A 97 -19.93 -18.42 1.04
C GLU A 97 -21.03 -19.40 1.45
N ILE A 98 -20.92 -20.69 1.14
CA ILE A 98 -21.95 -21.70 1.46
C ILE A 98 -21.44 -22.67 2.50
N THR A 99 -20.47 -23.52 2.13
CA THR A 99 -20.02 -24.63 2.98
C THR A 99 -19.43 -24.13 4.29
N TRP A 100 -18.57 -23.12 4.21
CA TRP A 100 -17.89 -22.57 5.38
C TRP A 100 -18.85 -21.82 6.31
N HIS A 101 -19.73 -20.97 5.78
CA HIS A 101 -20.75 -20.31 6.61
C HIS A 101 -21.68 -21.31 7.29
N ALA A 102 -22.12 -22.37 6.60
CA ALA A 102 -22.94 -23.41 7.21
C ALA A 102 -22.23 -24.10 8.39
N HIS A 103 -20.92 -24.35 8.26
CA HIS A 103 -20.11 -24.90 9.34
C HIS A 103 -19.93 -23.93 10.52
N LEU A 104 -19.71 -22.64 10.25
CA LEU A 104 -19.63 -21.63 11.31
C LEU A 104 -20.94 -21.55 12.10
N LEU A 105 -22.08 -21.56 11.39
CA LEU A 105 -23.39 -21.57 12.02
C LEU A 105 -23.65 -22.84 12.83
N SER A 106 -23.19 -24.01 12.38
CA SER A 106 -23.36 -25.26 13.14
C SER A 106 -22.52 -25.35 14.41
N THR A 107 -21.50 -24.49 14.53
CA THR A 107 -20.61 -24.38 15.69
C THR A 107 -20.84 -23.12 16.51
N ASP A 108 -21.89 -22.34 16.19
CA ASP A 108 -22.23 -21.05 16.82
C ASP A 108 -21.07 -20.03 16.78
N ALA A 109 -20.23 -20.14 15.74
CA ALA A 109 -19.08 -19.27 15.53
C ALA A 109 -19.47 -18.04 14.69
N PRO A 110 -18.89 -16.86 14.96
CA PRO A 110 -19.19 -15.65 14.20
C PRO A 110 -18.85 -15.77 12.72
N LEU A 111 -19.72 -15.23 11.85
CA LEU A 111 -19.51 -15.16 10.41
C LEU A 111 -18.49 -14.08 10.02
N PRO A 112 -17.83 -14.19 8.84
CA PRO A 112 -17.18 -13.08 8.17
C PRO A 112 -18.11 -11.86 8.10
N THR A 113 -17.55 -10.67 8.32
CA THR A 113 -18.29 -9.41 8.13
C THR A 113 -18.16 -8.88 6.71
N SER A 114 -17.10 -9.31 5.99
CA SER A 114 -16.86 -8.97 4.60
C SER A 114 -16.12 -10.11 3.90
N ILE A 115 -16.52 -10.38 2.66
CA ILE A 115 -15.83 -11.30 1.76
C ILE A 115 -15.45 -10.50 0.51
N VAL A 116 -14.15 -10.36 0.30
CA VAL A 116 -13.56 -9.69 -0.85
C VAL A 116 -13.11 -10.76 -1.84
N VAL A 117 -13.73 -10.78 -3.01
CA VAL A 117 -13.43 -11.77 -4.05
C VAL A 117 -12.59 -11.13 -5.15
N HIS A 118 -11.49 -11.78 -5.52
CA HIS A 118 -10.66 -11.38 -6.66
C HIS A 118 -10.75 -12.43 -7.77
N PRO A 119 -10.52 -12.06 -9.05
CA PRO A 119 -10.50 -13.03 -10.14
C PRO A 119 -9.38 -14.06 -9.93
N ASP A 120 -9.65 -15.31 -10.26
CA ASP A 120 -8.59 -16.32 -10.31
C ASP A 120 -7.62 -15.98 -11.45
N THR A 121 -6.33 -15.98 -11.15
CA THR A 121 -5.29 -15.68 -12.13
C THR A 121 -4.08 -16.56 -11.90
N ASP A 122 -3.57 -17.16 -12.97
CA ASP A 122 -2.29 -17.85 -12.92
C ASP A 122 -1.17 -16.83 -12.75
N HIS A 123 -0.41 -16.99 -11.66
CA HIS A 123 0.76 -16.17 -11.44
C HIS A 123 2.02 -16.90 -11.93
N PRO A 124 2.88 -16.22 -12.71
CA PRO A 124 4.25 -16.67 -12.90
C PRO A 124 4.99 -16.65 -11.57
N ASP A 125 6.22 -17.16 -11.52
CA ASP A 125 7.02 -17.19 -10.30
C ASP A 125 7.23 -15.78 -9.71
N ILE A 126 6.40 -15.44 -8.71
CA ILE A 126 6.36 -14.11 -8.08
C ILE A 126 7.63 -13.85 -7.28
N ALA A 127 8.25 -14.88 -6.70
CA ALA A 127 9.51 -14.72 -5.97
C ALA A 127 10.63 -14.36 -6.97
N ALA A 128 10.69 -15.03 -8.11
CA ALA A 128 11.64 -14.71 -9.18
C ALA A 128 11.40 -13.29 -9.75
N LEU A 129 10.14 -12.92 -9.99
CA LEU A 129 9.80 -11.58 -10.48
C LEU A 129 10.15 -10.49 -9.47
N SER A 130 9.90 -10.72 -8.18
CA SER A 130 10.23 -9.76 -7.13
C SER A 130 11.73 -9.64 -6.91
N SER A 131 12.47 -10.75 -7.04
CA SER A 131 13.94 -10.73 -7.04
C SER A 131 14.50 -9.91 -8.20
N ARG A 132 13.89 -10.04 -9.40
CA ARG A 132 14.33 -9.33 -10.61
C ARG A 132 13.95 -7.85 -10.62
N TYR A 133 12.74 -7.49 -10.21
CA TYR A 133 12.17 -6.16 -10.40
C TYR A 133 11.90 -5.38 -9.10
N GLY A 134 12.01 -6.04 -7.94
CA GLY A 134 11.70 -5.49 -6.63
C GLY A 134 10.22 -5.63 -6.24
N ALA A 135 9.98 -5.71 -4.93
CA ALA A 135 8.65 -5.93 -4.34
C ALA A 135 7.63 -4.88 -4.79
N ASP A 136 7.97 -3.59 -4.73
CA ASP A 136 7.04 -2.51 -5.12
C ASP A 136 6.63 -2.60 -6.60
N ALA A 137 7.54 -2.99 -7.51
CA ALA A 137 7.21 -3.12 -8.93
C ALA A 137 6.16 -4.22 -9.15
N VAL A 138 6.33 -5.34 -8.46
CA VAL A 138 5.42 -6.50 -8.55
C VAL A 138 4.10 -6.20 -7.85
N ARG A 139 4.11 -5.58 -6.66
CA ARG A 139 2.90 -5.12 -5.97
C ARG A 139 2.11 -4.13 -6.82
N TRP A 140 2.78 -3.15 -7.42
CA TRP A 140 2.14 -2.17 -8.28
C TRP A 140 1.50 -2.84 -9.51
N TRP A 141 2.19 -3.77 -10.13
CA TRP A 141 1.63 -4.55 -11.23
C TRP A 141 0.40 -5.37 -10.79
N LEU A 142 0.45 -6.10 -9.67
CA LEU A 142 -0.67 -6.87 -9.13
C LEU A 142 -1.90 -6.00 -8.83
N LEU A 143 -1.70 -4.75 -8.40
CA LEU A 143 -2.78 -3.81 -8.10
C LEU A 143 -3.37 -3.13 -9.34
N ARG A 144 -2.67 -3.14 -10.49
CA ARG A 144 -3.00 -2.29 -11.65
C ARG A 144 -3.29 -3.03 -12.93
N ASP A 145 -2.74 -4.22 -13.11
CA ASP A 145 -2.89 -4.98 -14.34
C ASP A 145 -3.95 -6.09 -14.15
N PRO A 146 -5.18 -5.91 -14.65
CA PRO A 146 -6.20 -6.95 -14.55
C PRO A 146 -5.86 -8.22 -15.35
N THR A 147 -4.95 -8.12 -16.34
CA THR A 147 -4.51 -9.25 -17.17
C THR A 147 -3.26 -9.95 -16.65
N LEU A 148 -2.62 -9.38 -15.63
CA LEU A 148 -1.40 -9.89 -15.01
C LEU A 148 -0.38 -10.45 -16.00
N THR A 149 0.03 -9.62 -16.96
CA THR A 149 1.07 -9.98 -17.91
C THR A 149 2.44 -9.47 -17.42
N PRO A 150 3.44 -10.33 -17.13
CA PRO A 150 4.71 -9.89 -16.52
C PRO A 150 5.50 -8.86 -17.32
N ASP A 151 5.38 -8.87 -18.65
CA ASP A 151 6.01 -7.88 -19.53
C ASP A 151 5.53 -6.44 -19.25
N ARG A 152 4.41 -6.29 -18.55
CA ARG A 152 3.86 -5.00 -18.11
C ARG A 152 4.53 -4.46 -16.85
N ILE A 153 5.23 -5.27 -16.06
CA ILE A 153 5.85 -4.85 -14.78
C ILE A 153 6.80 -3.68 -15.02
N VAL A 154 7.77 -3.86 -15.94
CA VAL A 154 8.77 -2.82 -16.26
C VAL A 154 8.11 -1.57 -16.82
N HIS A 155 7.06 -1.73 -17.64
CA HIS A 155 6.34 -0.59 -18.21
C HIS A 155 5.62 0.22 -17.12
N LEU A 156 4.82 -0.43 -16.28
CA LEU A 156 4.05 0.21 -15.20
C LEU A 156 4.98 0.86 -14.18
N ALA A 157 6.01 0.13 -13.71
CA ALA A 157 6.98 0.66 -12.77
C ALA A 157 7.71 1.90 -13.31
N ASN A 158 8.18 1.85 -14.56
CA ASN A 158 8.87 3.00 -15.14
C ASN A 158 7.94 4.19 -15.41
N LYS A 159 6.69 3.94 -15.80
CA LYS A 159 5.70 4.98 -16.07
C LYS A 159 5.25 5.67 -14.78
N ASP A 160 4.85 4.91 -13.79
CA ASP A 160 4.14 5.42 -12.61
C ASP A 160 5.08 5.65 -11.42
N LEU A 161 6.00 4.73 -11.13
CA LEU A 161 6.88 4.80 -9.96
C LEU A 161 8.12 5.65 -10.24
N HIS A 162 8.80 5.40 -11.36
CA HIS A 162 9.98 6.17 -11.72
C HIS A 162 9.62 7.56 -12.25
N LYS A 163 8.90 7.64 -13.38
CA LYS A 163 8.67 8.93 -14.07
C LYS A 163 7.69 9.83 -13.34
N ARG A 164 6.47 9.35 -13.04
CA ARG A 164 5.40 10.20 -12.50
C ARG A 164 5.65 10.60 -11.04
N LEU A 165 5.99 9.63 -10.18
CA LEU A 165 6.24 9.86 -8.76
C LEU A 165 7.70 10.19 -8.46
N GLY A 166 8.63 9.30 -8.85
CA GLY A 166 10.02 9.36 -8.42
C GLY A 166 10.70 10.66 -8.83
N THR A 167 10.63 11.02 -10.12
CA THR A 167 11.26 12.27 -10.60
C THR A 167 10.64 13.53 -9.98
N LEU A 168 9.36 13.51 -9.60
CA LEU A 168 8.72 14.63 -8.93
C LEU A 168 9.28 14.82 -7.53
N VAL A 169 9.37 13.74 -6.74
CA VAL A 169 9.93 13.78 -5.39
C VAL A 169 11.40 14.22 -5.44
N ASP A 170 12.20 13.62 -6.33
CA ASP A 170 13.61 13.97 -6.52
C ASP A 170 13.79 15.46 -6.87
N ARG A 171 12.89 16.02 -7.70
CA ARG A 171 12.92 17.44 -8.06
C ARG A 171 12.54 18.34 -6.89
N ILE A 172 11.50 18.00 -6.12
CA ILE A 172 11.05 18.79 -4.98
C ILE A 172 12.13 18.83 -3.90
N THR A 173 12.72 17.69 -3.53
CA THR A 173 13.80 17.65 -2.54
C THR A 173 15.04 18.37 -3.04
N GLY A 174 15.36 18.24 -4.33
CA GLY A 174 16.45 18.99 -4.97
C GLY A 174 16.26 20.51 -4.92
N LEU A 175 15.03 21.03 -4.98
CA LEU A 175 14.74 22.46 -4.83
C LEU A 175 14.99 22.94 -3.40
N VAL A 176 14.58 22.16 -2.38
CA VAL A 176 14.87 22.47 -0.97
C VAL A 176 16.37 22.48 -0.72
N HIS A 177 17.10 21.48 -1.22
CA HIS A 177 18.56 21.44 -1.13
C HIS A 177 19.23 22.62 -1.84
N ARG A 178 18.71 23.03 -2.99
CA ARG A 178 19.29 24.14 -3.75
C ARG A 178 19.07 25.50 -3.12
N TYR A 179 17.88 25.74 -2.57
CA TYR A 179 17.47 27.09 -2.16
C TYR A 179 17.49 27.30 -0.65
N ARG A 180 17.59 26.22 0.14
CA ARG A 180 17.58 26.25 1.61
C ARG A 180 18.62 25.30 2.22
N ASP A 181 19.62 24.89 1.45
CA ASP A 181 20.69 23.99 1.93
C ASP A 181 20.18 22.70 2.59
N GLY A 182 19.00 22.24 2.16
CA GLY A 182 18.35 21.03 2.66
C GLY A 182 17.49 21.24 3.89
N GLU A 183 17.45 22.45 4.46
CA GLU A 183 16.60 22.82 5.59
C GLU A 183 15.18 23.13 5.09
N PRO A 184 14.18 22.29 5.40
CA PRO A 184 12.84 22.50 4.90
C PRO A 184 12.21 23.72 5.61
N PRO A 185 11.66 24.69 4.84
CA PRO A 185 10.90 25.78 5.44
C PRO A 185 9.74 25.26 6.31
N PRO A 186 9.39 25.95 7.39
CA PRO A 186 8.34 25.52 8.29
C PRO A 186 6.96 25.61 7.63
N GLY A 187 6.02 24.79 8.12
CA GLY A 187 4.64 24.81 7.66
C GLY A 187 4.40 24.00 6.39
N GLY A 188 3.45 24.48 5.58
CA GLY A 188 2.92 23.75 4.42
C GLY A 188 1.87 22.70 4.81
N THR A 189 0.82 22.59 4.01
CA THR A 189 -0.20 21.55 4.16
C THR A 189 -0.61 21.05 2.80
N TRP A 190 -0.96 19.77 2.71
CA TRP A 190 -1.54 19.20 1.51
C TRP A 190 -2.77 18.37 1.88
N PRO A 191 -3.88 18.45 1.12
CA PRO A 191 -5.07 17.67 1.42
C PRO A 191 -4.77 16.17 1.31
N SER A 192 -5.17 15.42 2.35
CA SER A 192 -5.14 13.97 2.34
C SER A 192 -6.25 13.41 1.46
N VAL A 193 -5.99 12.25 0.84
CA VAL A 193 -6.96 11.47 0.05
C VAL A 193 -7.50 10.26 0.81
N SER A 194 -7.18 10.13 2.10
CA SER A 194 -7.55 9.00 2.96
C SER A 194 -9.05 8.68 2.94
N GLY A 195 -9.91 9.71 2.80
CA GLY A 195 -11.36 9.52 2.68
C GLY A 195 -11.75 8.79 1.39
N THR A 196 -11.20 9.21 0.26
CA THR A 196 -11.41 8.57 -1.06
C THR A 196 -10.83 7.16 -1.08
N VAL A 197 -9.61 6.99 -0.56
CA VAL A 197 -8.95 5.68 -0.44
C VAL A 197 -9.81 4.73 0.40
N ARG A 198 -10.30 5.18 1.55
CA ARG A 198 -11.17 4.38 2.41
C ARG A 198 -12.46 3.96 1.70
N ALA A 199 -13.15 4.91 1.08
CA ALA A 199 -14.40 4.62 0.36
C ALA A 199 -14.22 3.60 -0.77
N ALA A 200 -13.10 3.69 -1.50
CA ALA A 200 -12.75 2.74 -2.56
C ALA A 200 -12.40 1.35 -1.98
N LEU A 201 -11.58 1.28 -0.94
CA LEU A 201 -11.20 0.01 -0.30
C LEU A 201 -12.37 -0.71 0.39
N THR A 202 -13.34 0.02 0.96
CA THR A 202 -14.59 -0.58 1.46
C THR A 202 -15.37 -1.33 0.37
N ARG A 203 -15.21 -0.92 -0.90
CA ARG A 203 -15.80 -1.56 -2.07
C ARG A 203 -14.85 -2.53 -2.79
N ALA A 204 -13.68 -2.81 -2.20
CA ALA A 204 -12.60 -3.57 -2.83
C ALA A 204 -12.13 -3.00 -4.18
N ASP A 205 -12.26 -1.69 -4.39
CA ASP A 205 -11.81 -1.02 -5.61
C ASP A 205 -10.38 -0.47 -5.44
N PHE A 206 -9.40 -1.36 -5.61
CA PHE A 206 -7.99 -1.04 -5.46
C PHE A 206 -7.46 -0.10 -6.56
N VAL A 207 -8.08 -0.10 -7.75
CA VAL A 207 -7.69 0.78 -8.86
C VAL A 207 -8.07 2.21 -8.53
N THR A 208 -9.33 2.46 -8.14
CA THR A 208 -9.77 3.80 -7.72
C THR A 208 -9.01 4.28 -6.48
N ALA A 209 -8.74 3.39 -5.52
CA ALA A 209 -7.95 3.74 -4.33
C ALA A 209 -6.53 4.21 -4.71
N THR A 210 -5.86 3.48 -5.62
CA THR A 210 -4.51 3.85 -6.07
C THR A 210 -4.51 5.08 -6.98
N ASP A 211 -5.53 5.28 -7.81
CA ASP A 211 -5.66 6.51 -8.62
C ASP A 211 -5.77 7.75 -7.73
N ALA A 212 -6.51 7.68 -6.62
CA ALA A 212 -6.60 8.78 -5.66
C ALA A 212 -5.23 9.14 -5.05
N VAL A 213 -4.40 8.15 -4.73
CA VAL A 213 -3.03 8.38 -4.23
C VAL A 213 -2.17 9.06 -5.29
N TRP A 214 -2.26 8.63 -6.54
CA TRP A 214 -1.49 9.22 -7.64
C TRP A 214 -1.93 10.63 -8.02
N GLN A 215 -3.19 11.00 -7.73
CA GLN A 215 -3.66 12.36 -7.91
C GLN A 215 -2.85 13.37 -7.10
N ILE A 216 -2.33 12.98 -5.93
CA ILE A 216 -1.42 13.83 -5.13
C ILE A 216 -0.17 14.21 -5.95
N ALA A 217 0.43 13.24 -6.65
CA ALA A 217 1.61 13.48 -7.47
C ALA A 217 1.29 14.41 -8.64
N ASP A 218 0.16 14.21 -9.32
CA ASP A 218 -0.25 15.05 -10.44
C ASP A 218 -0.54 16.49 -10.02
N ASP A 219 -1.29 16.66 -8.92
CA ASP A 219 -1.65 17.97 -8.40
C ASP A 219 -0.40 18.71 -7.90
N ALA A 220 0.55 18.00 -7.28
CA ALA A 220 1.83 18.55 -6.87
C ALA A 220 2.71 18.95 -8.06
N ALA A 221 2.75 18.14 -9.12
CA ALA A 221 3.45 18.48 -10.36
C ALA A 221 2.84 19.72 -11.04
N ALA A 222 1.51 19.82 -11.05
CA ALA A 222 0.80 20.99 -11.56
C ALA A 222 1.06 22.23 -10.70
N TYR A 223 1.09 22.09 -9.36
CA TYR A 223 1.42 23.17 -8.45
C TYR A 223 2.87 23.64 -8.63
N LEU A 224 3.85 22.72 -8.75
CA LEU A 224 5.24 23.04 -9.04
C LEU A 224 5.39 23.83 -10.35
N THR A 225 4.66 23.43 -11.38
CA THR A 225 4.70 24.07 -12.70
C THR A 225 4.14 25.48 -12.67
N ARG A 226 3.04 25.71 -11.92
CA ARG A 226 2.42 27.05 -11.78
C ARG A 226 3.20 27.97 -10.86
N SER A 227 3.72 27.46 -9.75
CA SER A 227 4.42 28.25 -8.73
C SER A 227 5.82 28.69 -9.15
N ARG A 228 6.47 27.95 -10.07
CA ARG A 228 7.77 28.31 -10.67
C ARG A 228 8.79 28.76 -9.60
N PRO A 229 9.12 27.91 -8.60
CA PRO A 229 9.99 28.30 -7.47
C PRO A 229 11.38 28.78 -7.90
N TRP A 230 11.86 28.35 -9.07
CA TRP A 230 13.13 28.84 -9.62
C TRP A 230 13.10 30.33 -10.00
N ASP A 231 11.94 30.87 -10.38
CA ASP A 231 11.80 32.31 -10.66
C ASP A 231 11.64 33.09 -9.36
N LEU A 232 10.90 32.54 -8.38
CA LEU A 232 10.80 33.12 -7.03
C LEU A 232 12.17 33.22 -6.36
N ALA A 233 13.04 32.22 -6.55
CA ALA A 233 14.40 32.25 -6.03
C ALA A 233 15.30 33.34 -6.65
N ILE A 234 14.94 33.89 -7.80
CA ILE A 234 15.71 34.94 -8.49
C ILE A 234 15.22 36.33 -8.08
N SER A 235 13.91 36.53 -8.01
CA SER A 235 13.33 37.87 -7.87
C SER A 235 12.05 37.95 -7.03
N GLY A 236 11.62 36.84 -6.43
CA GLY A 236 10.43 36.80 -5.55
C GLY A 236 10.75 37.12 -4.09
N PRO A 237 9.72 37.40 -3.28
CA PRO A 237 9.86 37.44 -1.82
C PRO A 237 10.31 36.07 -1.28
N ASP A 238 11.21 36.07 -0.31
CA ASP A 238 11.74 34.82 0.26
C ASP A 238 10.65 33.98 0.96
N ASP A 239 9.70 34.66 1.61
CA ASP A 239 8.52 34.05 2.26
C ASP A 239 7.61 33.31 1.26
N ASP A 240 7.51 33.81 0.01
CA ASP A 240 6.70 33.17 -1.03
C ASP A 240 7.38 31.86 -1.51
N LEU A 241 8.71 31.89 -1.68
CA LEU A 241 9.48 30.70 -2.01
C LEU A 241 9.37 29.65 -0.89
N ASP A 242 9.48 30.08 0.37
CA ASP A 242 9.31 29.22 1.55
C ASP A 242 7.95 28.54 1.56
N THR A 243 6.90 29.31 1.34
CA THR A 243 5.53 28.81 1.29
C THR A 243 5.36 27.75 0.19
N VAL A 244 5.93 27.99 -1.00
CA VAL A 244 5.88 27.05 -2.12
C VAL A 244 6.66 25.76 -1.81
N LEU A 245 7.89 25.87 -1.30
CA LEU A 245 8.73 24.72 -0.96
C LEU A 245 8.11 23.89 0.16
N ALA A 246 7.60 24.53 1.23
CA ALA A 246 6.91 23.86 2.33
C ALA A 246 5.66 23.12 1.84
N THR A 247 4.87 23.73 0.95
CA THR A 247 3.65 23.13 0.39
C THR A 247 3.96 21.92 -0.51
N LEU A 248 4.97 22.04 -1.39
CA LEU A 248 5.43 20.91 -2.22
C LEU A 248 5.97 19.77 -1.37
N LEU A 249 6.72 20.07 -0.31
CA LEU A 249 7.23 19.05 0.59
C LEU A 249 6.09 18.37 1.38
N ALA A 250 5.08 19.14 1.80
CA ALA A 250 3.87 18.60 2.42
C ALA A 250 3.09 17.65 1.49
N SER A 251 3.10 17.90 0.17
CA SER A 251 2.50 16.97 -0.80
C SER A 251 3.26 15.64 -0.85
N CYS A 252 4.59 15.67 -0.87
CA CYS A 252 5.41 14.45 -0.85
C CYS A 252 5.23 13.65 0.44
N ARG A 253 5.13 14.33 1.59
CA ARG A 253 4.87 13.69 2.90
C ARG A 253 3.49 13.04 2.94
N THR A 254 2.48 13.73 2.41
CA THR A 254 1.12 13.18 2.28
C THR A 254 1.11 11.97 1.35
N LEU A 255 1.80 12.06 0.21
CA LEU A 255 1.97 10.95 -0.72
C LEU A 255 2.65 9.74 -0.06
N ALA A 256 3.73 9.94 0.71
CA ALA A 256 4.40 8.85 1.44
C ALA A 256 3.44 8.12 2.39
N ASN A 257 2.65 8.87 3.16
CA ASN A 257 1.65 8.28 4.05
C ASN A 257 0.62 7.47 3.27
N GLU A 258 0.01 8.06 2.25
CA GLU A 258 -1.07 7.43 1.47
C GLU A 258 -0.60 6.23 0.62
N LEU A 259 0.69 6.17 0.27
CA LEU A 259 1.30 5.02 -0.42
C LEU A 259 1.50 3.81 0.47
N THR A 260 1.58 3.98 1.80
CA THR A 260 2.00 2.95 2.74
C THR A 260 1.21 1.63 2.64
N PRO A 261 -0.12 1.62 2.41
CA PRO A 261 -0.86 0.37 2.21
C PRO A 261 -0.46 -0.37 0.93
N PHE A 262 -0.11 0.37 -0.11
CA PHE A 262 0.05 -0.14 -1.47
C PHE A 262 1.50 -0.50 -1.77
N LEU A 263 2.44 0.40 -1.49
CA LEU A 263 3.86 0.30 -1.83
C LEU A 263 4.72 0.70 -0.62
N PRO A 264 4.83 -0.17 0.39
CA PRO A 264 5.40 0.19 1.70
C PRO A 264 6.88 0.58 1.63
N ASP A 265 7.67 -0.06 0.76
CA ASP A 265 9.09 0.25 0.66
C ASP A 265 9.31 1.59 -0.08
N LEU A 266 8.52 1.87 -1.12
CA LEU A 266 8.54 3.17 -1.79
C LEU A 266 8.04 4.29 -0.87
N ALA A 267 6.96 4.07 -0.13
CA ALA A 267 6.48 5.00 0.90
C ALA A 267 7.60 5.36 1.89
N THR A 268 8.35 4.35 2.35
CA THR A 268 9.50 4.54 3.24
C THR A 268 10.59 5.38 2.57
N ARG A 269 10.99 5.07 1.33
CA ARG A 269 12.01 5.84 0.61
C ARG A 269 11.61 7.30 0.38
N VAL A 270 10.34 7.56 0.07
CA VAL A 270 9.81 8.93 -0.06
C VAL A 270 9.84 9.64 1.30
N ALA A 271 9.43 8.97 2.38
CA ALA A 271 9.49 9.55 3.73
C ALA A 271 10.94 9.90 4.12
N GLU A 272 11.90 8.99 3.89
CA GLU A 272 13.32 9.22 4.17
C GLU A 272 13.91 10.43 3.43
N GLN A 273 13.35 10.82 2.29
CA GLN A 273 13.81 11.99 1.51
C GLN A 273 13.08 13.29 1.87
N THR A 274 11.97 13.23 2.60
CA THR A 274 11.05 14.37 2.74
C THR A 274 10.77 14.78 4.18
N PHE A 275 11.05 13.91 5.15
CA PHE A 275 10.99 14.23 6.58
C PHE A 275 12.39 14.60 7.09
N ALA A 276 12.50 15.73 7.80
CA ALA A 276 13.73 16.18 8.44
C ALA A 276 13.68 15.84 9.94
N LEU A 277 14.35 14.77 10.36
CA LEU A 277 14.42 14.37 11.77
C LEU A 277 15.49 15.17 12.55
N SER A 278 16.49 15.70 11.85
CA SER A 278 17.63 16.43 12.43
C SER A 278 17.68 17.89 11.99
N GLY A 279 16.56 18.46 11.54
CA GLY A 279 16.48 19.84 11.03
C GLY A 279 16.81 20.00 9.53
N SER A 280 17.46 19.02 8.91
CA SER A 280 17.73 18.99 7.46
C SER A 280 17.23 17.70 6.81
N LEU A 281 16.90 17.76 5.52
CA LEU A 281 16.56 16.61 4.70
C LEU A 281 17.79 15.73 4.47
N ALA A 282 17.58 14.43 4.30
CA ALA A 282 18.62 13.53 3.85
C ALA A 282 19.20 14.00 2.49
N PRO A 283 20.49 13.69 2.19
CA PRO A 283 21.07 14.00 0.90
C PRO A 283 20.18 13.51 -0.27
N PRO A 284 20.03 14.31 -1.35
CA PRO A 284 19.19 13.92 -2.48
C PRO A 284 19.64 12.61 -3.09
N ARG A 285 18.72 11.67 -3.20
CA ARG A 285 18.89 10.43 -3.98
C ARG A 285 17.58 10.06 -4.65
N SER A 286 17.68 9.28 -5.72
CA SER A 286 16.48 8.85 -6.41
C SER A 286 15.66 7.89 -5.56
N VAL A 287 14.38 8.22 -5.34
CA VAL A 287 13.46 7.37 -4.55
C VAL A 287 13.03 6.11 -5.30
N TYR A 288 13.14 6.11 -6.63
CA TYR A 288 12.84 4.95 -7.46
C TYR A 288 13.66 4.96 -8.76
N ALA A 289 14.59 4.00 -8.90
CA ALA A 289 15.42 3.87 -10.09
C ALA A 289 14.63 3.32 -11.28
N ARG A 290 15.03 3.73 -12.50
CA ARG A 290 14.45 3.18 -13.73
C ARG A 290 14.83 1.70 -13.87
N LEU A 291 13.82 0.84 -14.03
CA LEU A 291 14.02 -0.58 -14.31
C LEU A 291 14.49 -0.78 -15.76
N ARG A 292 15.48 -1.66 -15.92
CA ARG A 292 15.94 -2.16 -17.22
C ARG A 292 15.16 -3.44 -17.56
N LYS A 293 14.97 -3.70 -18.85
CA LYS A 293 14.40 -4.97 -19.32
C LYS A 293 15.39 -6.10 -19.08
#